data_AF-A0A1Q7F2X9-F1
#
_entry.id   AF-A0A1Q7F2X9-F1
#
_cell.length_a   1.000
_cell.length_b   1.000
_cell.length_c   1.000
_cell.angle_alpha   90.00
_cell.angle_beta   90.00
_cell.angle_gamma   90.00
#
_symmetry.space_group_name_H-M   'P 1'
#
loop_
_entity.id
_entity.type
_entity.pdbx_description
1 polymer ?
#
loop_
_entity_poly.entity_id
_entity_poly.type
_entity_poly.pdbx_seq_one_letter_code
_entity_poly.pdbx_strand_id
1 'polypeptide(L)'
;MAGALRPVVLLMLFASLLFVIDGLFDGVYPGGPAWFTGRYENLAEIAYIFAILNTVVAVMVARGSERSLQSRIALSVFFIIERPLTAFILGPKPIESVVTHFATAGVELVILVTALRVWRLGHSLASGDVDMLFSLETPVPAAPPDEAVAAERSTRRASGAITARNAWLIGGITLLLAIVLVADGAYEGFVPGGREWSTSGDGLGWLVYLFAAVALIVAARAVHGRRLAMRALIAVALILFVERSFSPFALHEQDPIALGLHAVAAFVSLALALATASAIRGGPAPEQASVPTLEAA
;
A
#
# COMPACT_ATOMS: atom_id res chain seq x y z
N MET A 1 -16.49 1.53 16.53
CA MET A 1 -15.21 2.12 16.03
C MET A 1 -14.00 1.87 16.92
N ALA A 2 -14.08 2.02 18.25
CA ALA A 2 -12.92 1.95 19.15
C ALA A 2 -12.05 0.68 18.99
N GLY A 3 -12.64 -0.49 18.81
CA GLY A 3 -11.90 -1.74 18.59
C GLY A 3 -11.13 -1.79 17.26
N ALA A 4 -11.66 -1.17 16.21
CA ALA A 4 -11.05 -1.12 14.88
C ALA A 4 -9.91 -0.08 14.77
N LEU A 5 -9.90 0.91 15.66
CA LEU A 5 -8.86 1.95 15.73
C LEU A 5 -7.60 1.50 16.50
N ARG A 6 -7.71 0.49 17.38
CA ARG A 6 -6.57 0.00 18.18
C ARG A 6 -5.35 -0.42 17.33
N PRO A 7 -5.49 -1.20 16.24
CA PRO A 7 -4.35 -1.56 15.41
C PRO A 7 -3.71 -0.34 14.73
N VAL A 8 -4.52 0.64 14.30
CA VAL A 8 -4.03 1.90 13.70
C VAL A 8 -3.19 2.66 14.70
N VAL A 9 -3.70 2.85 15.93
CA VAL A 9 -2.99 3.58 16.98
C VAL A 9 -1.69 2.88 17.39
N LEU A 10 -1.70 1.55 17.52
CA LEU A 10 -0.48 0.78 17.85
C LEU A 10 0.59 0.92 16.77
N LEU A 11 0.20 0.81 15.50
CA LEU A 11 1.12 1.02 14.38
C LEU A 11 1.63 2.46 14.33
N MET A 12 0.80 3.45 14.66
CA MET A 12 1.25 4.84 14.76
C MET A 12 2.28 5.04 15.87
N LEU A 13 2.09 4.45 17.05
CA LEU A 13 3.09 4.53 18.12
C LEU A 13 4.40 3.86 17.70
N PHE A 14 4.31 2.75 16.96
CA PHE A 14 5.49 2.10 16.37
C PHE A 14 6.18 2.99 15.33
N ALA A 15 5.44 3.64 14.43
CA ALA A 15 5.98 4.61 13.49
C ALA A 15 6.65 5.80 14.20
N SER A 16 6.07 6.30 15.31
CA SER A 16 6.71 7.33 16.13
C SER A 16 8.05 6.89 16.68
N LEU A 17 8.19 5.63 17.11
CA LEU A 17 9.47 5.08 17.54
C LEU A 17 10.46 5.05 16.37
N LEU A 18 10.02 4.63 15.18
CA LEU A 18 10.88 4.62 13.99
C LEU A 18 11.36 6.03 13.62
N PHE A 19 10.50 7.05 13.69
CA PHE A 19 10.93 8.45 13.50
C PHE A 19 12.00 8.92 14.50
N VAL A 20 11.95 8.43 15.74
CA VAL A 20 13.01 8.72 16.72
C VAL A 20 14.31 8.00 16.33
N ILE A 21 14.23 6.76 15.86
CA ILE A 21 15.39 6.00 15.40
C ILE A 21 15.98 6.63 14.12
N ASP A 22 15.14 7.11 13.19
CA ASP A 22 15.57 7.88 12.00
C ASP A 22 16.45 9.07 12.43
N GLY A 23 15.98 9.87 13.39
CA GLY A 23 16.72 11.02 13.91
C GLY A 23 18.05 10.64 14.57
N LEU A 24 18.05 9.51 15.29
CA LEU A 24 19.26 8.98 15.93
C LEU A 24 20.31 8.56 14.89
N PHE A 25 19.91 7.79 13.88
CA PHE A 25 20.81 7.32 12.82
C PHE A 25 21.21 8.43 11.84
N ASP A 26 20.40 9.48 11.74
CA ASP A 26 20.77 10.71 11.06
C ASP A 26 21.76 11.58 11.87
N GLY A 27 22.16 11.13 13.06
CA GLY A 27 23.22 11.74 13.85
C GLY A 27 22.75 12.87 14.77
N VAL A 28 21.44 12.99 15.01
CA VAL A 28 20.85 14.06 15.82
C VAL A 28 20.73 13.61 17.28
N TYR A 29 21.86 13.49 17.98
CA TYR A 29 21.92 13.14 19.40
C TYR A 29 23.12 13.81 20.09
N PRO A 30 23.16 13.96 21.43
CA PRO A 30 24.28 14.62 22.11
C PRO A 30 25.66 14.15 21.67
N GLY A 31 26.41 15.05 21.02
CA GLY A 31 27.76 14.76 20.50
C GLY A 31 27.79 14.11 19.10
N GLY A 32 26.64 13.90 18.47
CA GLY A 32 26.49 13.34 17.14
C GLY A 32 26.84 14.32 16.01
N PRO A 33 27.07 13.79 14.79
CA PRO A 33 27.57 14.58 13.66
C PRO A 33 26.61 15.68 13.20
N ALA A 34 25.31 15.55 13.50
CA ALA A 34 24.26 16.52 13.17
C ALA A 34 23.68 17.23 14.41
N TRP A 35 24.29 17.09 15.60
CA TRP A 35 23.70 17.51 16.87
C TRP A 35 23.52 19.02 17.04
N PHE A 36 24.34 19.87 16.42
CA PHE A 36 24.24 21.35 16.49
C PHE A 36 25.11 22.08 15.45
N THR A 37 25.71 21.35 14.50
CA THR A 37 26.82 21.89 13.68
C THR A 37 26.38 22.52 12.38
N GLY A 38 25.14 22.32 11.90
CA GLY A 38 24.69 22.77 10.58
C GLY A 38 25.60 22.33 9.42
N ARG A 39 26.52 21.38 9.67
CA ARG A 39 27.56 20.96 8.71
C ARG A 39 27.01 20.13 7.56
N TYR A 40 25.78 19.68 7.72
CA TYR A 40 24.92 19.21 6.67
C TYR A 40 23.67 20.07 6.77
N GLU A 41 23.18 20.64 5.68
CA GLU A 41 21.87 21.31 5.59
C GLU A 41 20.73 20.27 5.75
N ASN A 42 20.86 19.41 6.74
CA ASN A 42 20.04 18.24 6.92
C ASN A 42 18.94 18.61 7.90
N LEU A 43 17.73 18.68 7.37
CA LEU A 43 16.47 18.77 8.11
C LEU A 43 16.20 17.52 8.98
N ALA A 44 17.24 16.82 9.45
CA ALA A 44 17.17 15.57 10.19
C ALA A 44 16.49 15.73 11.55
N GLU A 45 16.61 16.91 12.18
CA GLU A 45 15.91 17.27 13.42
C GLU A 45 14.38 17.19 13.25
N ILE A 46 13.88 17.35 12.03
CA ILE A 46 12.46 17.25 11.72
C ILE A 46 11.92 15.83 11.97
N ALA A 47 12.76 14.78 11.93
CA ALA A 47 12.34 13.43 12.28
C ALA A 47 11.75 13.36 13.70
N TYR A 48 12.34 14.07 14.68
CA TYR A 48 11.77 14.14 16.03
C TYR A 48 10.46 14.93 16.10
N ILE A 49 10.35 16.01 15.31
CA ILE A 49 9.10 16.76 15.17
C ILE A 49 8.00 15.85 14.61
N PHE A 50 8.33 15.02 13.62
CA PHE A 50 7.41 14.03 13.04
C PHE A 50 7.02 12.94 14.03
N ALA A 51 7.96 12.44 14.86
CA ALA A 51 7.63 11.52 15.94
C ALA A 51 6.60 12.13 16.92
N ILE A 52 6.78 13.40 17.30
CA ILE A 52 5.87 14.12 18.20
C ILE A 52 4.51 14.32 17.53
N LEU A 53 4.48 14.86 16.32
CA LEU A 53 3.24 15.08 15.56
C LEU A 53 2.45 13.79 15.38
N ASN A 54 3.14 12.71 14.98
CA ASN A 54 2.50 11.41 14.79
C ASN A 54 1.92 10.87 16.10
N THR A 55 2.62 11.05 17.22
CA THR A 55 2.13 10.65 18.55
C THR A 55 0.91 11.46 18.98
N VAL A 56 0.91 12.78 18.74
CA VAL A 56 -0.25 13.64 19.03
C VAL A 56 -1.46 13.20 18.22
N VAL A 57 -1.28 12.97 16.91
CA VAL A 57 -2.36 12.46 16.04
C VAL A 57 -2.80 11.07 16.50
N ALA A 58 -1.91 10.19 16.97
CA ALA A 58 -2.26 8.87 17.50
C ALA A 58 -3.22 9.00 18.70
N VAL A 59 -2.93 9.91 19.63
CA VAL A 59 -3.80 10.21 20.77
C VAL A 59 -5.15 10.76 20.31
N MET A 60 -5.16 11.65 19.31
CA MET A 60 -6.41 12.18 18.74
C MET A 60 -7.23 11.10 18.03
N VAL A 61 -6.60 10.16 17.34
CA VAL A 61 -7.24 9.00 16.69
C VAL A 61 -7.79 8.04 17.73
N ALA A 62 -7.06 7.80 18.83
CA ALA A 62 -7.51 6.99 19.95
C ALA A 62 -8.78 7.54 20.62
N ARG A 63 -8.97 8.87 20.60
CA ARG A 63 -10.19 9.54 21.06
C ARG A 63 -11.39 9.40 20.12
N GLY A 64 -11.21 8.79 18.94
CA GLY A 64 -12.30 8.39 18.05
C GLY A 64 -12.91 9.51 17.21
N SER A 65 -12.21 10.65 17.04
CA SER A 65 -12.69 11.71 16.15
C SER A 65 -12.50 11.33 14.68
N GLU A 66 -13.49 11.63 13.84
CA GLU A 66 -13.37 11.42 12.40
C GLU A 66 -12.32 12.34 11.76
N ARG A 67 -12.23 13.59 12.26
CA ARG A 67 -11.24 14.57 11.79
C ARG A 67 -9.82 14.10 12.06
N SER A 68 -9.57 13.42 13.19
CA SER A 68 -8.24 12.89 13.49
C SER A 68 -7.86 11.72 12.60
N LEU A 69 -8.83 10.91 12.15
CA LEU A 69 -8.59 9.85 11.17
C LEU A 69 -8.26 10.43 9.78
N GLN A 70 -8.92 11.51 9.37
CA GLN A 70 -8.59 12.24 8.14
C GLN A 70 -7.19 12.87 8.21
N SER A 71 -6.85 13.54 9.32
CA SER A 71 -5.50 14.06 9.56
C SER A 71 -4.46 12.95 9.45
N ARG A 72 -4.76 11.75 9.97
CA ARG A 72 -3.84 10.62 9.87
C ARG A 72 -3.66 10.12 8.43
N ILE A 73 -4.73 10.04 7.64
CA ILE A 73 -4.63 9.67 6.23
C ILE A 73 -3.72 10.65 5.48
N ALA A 74 -3.94 11.96 5.67
CA ALA A 74 -3.12 13.00 5.06
C ALA A 74 -1.64 12.90 5.49
N LEU A 75 -1.40 12.72 6.79
CA LEU A 75 -0.05 12.61 7.34
C LEU A 75 0.68 11.35 6.83
N SER A 76 -0.03 10.24 6.67
CA SER A 76 0.57 9.00 6.15
C SER A 76 0.99 9.16 4.68
N VAL A 77 0.17 9.82 3.86
CA VAL A 77 0.53 10.12 2.46
C VAL A 77 1.79 10.97 2.40
N PHE A 78 1.86 12.01 3.24
CA PHE A 78 3.04 12.86 3.33
C PHE A 78 4.30 12.05 3.68
N PHE A 79 4.26 11.21 4.73
CA PHE A 79 5.43 10.45 5.16
C PHE A 79 5.85 9.33 4.20
N ILE A 80 4.92 8.70 3.48
CA ILE A 80 5.25 7.71 2.44
C ILE A 80 6.11 8.33 1.33
N ILE A 81 5.87 9.60 1.01
CA ILE A 81 6.61 10.33 -0.02
C ILE A 81 7.89 10.92 0.57
N GLU A 82 7.76 11.59 1.70
CA GLU A 82 8.84 12.38 2.26
C GLU A 82 9.97 11.48 2.80
N ARG A 83 9.69 10.36 3.48
CA ARG A 83 10.73 9.51 4.06
C ARG A 83 11.74 8.97 3.02
N PRO A 84 11.33 8.37 1.88
CA PRO A 84 12.28 7.95 0.85
C PRO A 84 13.04 9.11 0.21
N LEU A 85 12.38 10.26 0.02
CA LEU A 85 13.04 11.46 -0.54
C LEU A 85 14.15 11.94 0.40
N THR A 86 13.88 12.01 1.69
CA THR A 86 14.81 12.49 2.72
C THR A 86 16.01 11.56 2.87
N ALA A 87 15.84 10.25 2.62
CA ALA A 87 16.93 9.27 2.62
C ALA A 87 17.99 9.53 1.55
N PHE A 88 17.66 10.21 0.45
CA PHE A 88 18.56 10.38 -0.70
C PHE A 88 18.87 11.82 -1.09
N ILE A 89 17.93 12.73 -0.89
CA ILE A 89 18.06 14.13 -1.33
C ILE A 89 18.91 14.93 -0.33
N LEU A 90 18.83 14.61 0.97
CA LEU A 90 19.51 15.36 2.04
C LEU A 90 20.92 14.83 2.34
N GLY A 91 21.65 14.49 1.28
CA GLY A 91 23.03 14.05 1.34
C GLY A 91 23.25 12.58 1.70
N PRO A 92 24.50 12.10 1.64
CA PRO A 92 24.84 10.71 1.90
C PRO A 92 24.56 10.35 3.36
N LYS A 93 23.79 9.29 3.57
CA LYS A 93 23.41 8.75 4.88
C LYS A 93 24.00 7.35 5.07
N PRO A 94 24.30 6.95 6.32
CA PRO A 94 24.69 5.57 6.61
C PRO A 94 23.56 4.61 6.22
N ILE A 95 23.92 3.38 5.82
CA ILE A 95 22.96 2.38 5.32
C ILE A 95 21.87 2.11 6.35
N GLU A 96 22.23 2.10 7.64
CA GLU A 96 21.30 1.93 8.74
C GLU A 96 20.21 3.00 8.68
N SER A 97 20.58 4.28 8.52
CA SER A 97 19.62 5.38 8.38
C SER A 97 18.69 5.16 7.19
N VAL A 98 19.24 4.86 6.01
CA VAL A 98 18.45 4.63 4.78
C VAL A 98 17.41 3.53 5.02
N VAL A 99 17.81 2.40 5.60
CA VAL A 99 16.90 1.28 5.92
C VAL A 99 15.77 1.73 6.85
N THR A 100 16.06 2.54 7.85
CA THR A 100 15.05 3.08 8.78
C THR A 100 14.04 3.99 8.09
N HIS A 101 14.48 4.94 7.26
CA HIS A 101 13.56 5.82 6.51
C HIS A 101 12.58 5.00 5.66
N PHE A 102 13.07 3.94 5.01
CA PHE A 102 12.27 3.01 4.23
C PHE A 102 11.32 2.16 5.08
N ALA A 103 11.78 1.65 6.22
CA ALA A 103 10.94 0.93 7.17
C ALA A 103 9.80 1.84 7.70
N THR A 104 10.11 3.10 8.01
CA THR A 104 9.14 4.13 8.40
C THR A 104 8.10 4.32 7.30
N ALA A 105 8.53 4.53 6.04
CA ALA A 105 7.62 4.66 4.89
C ALA A 105 6.72 3.44 4.70
N GLY A 106 7.26 2.23 4.87
CA GLY A 106 6.52 0.97 4.78
C GLY A 106 5.45 0.82 5.87
N VAL A 107 5.79 1.14 7.12
CA VAL A 107 4.84 1.15 8.23
C VAL A 107 3.75 2.20 8.00
N GLU A 108 4.13 3.38 7.53
CA GLU A 108 3.22 4.47 7.17
C GLU A 108 2.21 4.04 6.08
N LEU A 109 2.64 3.27 5.09
CA LEU A 109 1.76 2.66 4.09
C LEU A 109 0.76 1.67 4.69
N VAL A 110 1.20 0.80 5.60
CA VAL A 110 0.31 -0.15 6.31
C VAL A 110 -0.71 0.62 7.15
N ILE A 111 -0.29 1.70 7.82
CA ILE A 111 -1.18 2.56 8.59
C ILE A 111 -2.20 3.23 7.67
N LEU A 112 -1.78 3.78 6.53
CA LEU A 112 -2.67 4.42 5.56
C LEU A 112 -3.77 3.46 5.08
N VAL A 113 -3.39 2.23 4.68
CA VAL A 113 -4.34 1.22 4.22
C VAL A 113 -5.33 0.86 5.34
N THR A 114 -4.83 0.70 6.57
CA THR A 114 -5.67 0.35 7.72
C THR A 114 -6.60 1.51 8.10
N ALA A 115 -6.10 2.75 8.11
CA ALA A 115 -6.88 3.94 8.39
C ALA A 115 -7.98 4.17 7.34
N LEU A 116 -7.65 4.02 6.05
CA LEU A 116 -8.64 4.06 4.96
C LEU A 116 -9.70 2.98 5.12
N ARG A 117 -9.33 1.78 5.55
CA ARG A 117 -10.30 0.71 5.81
C ARG A 117 -11.24 1.09 6.94
N VAL A 118 -10.72 1.59 8.05
CA VAL A 118 -11.53 2.01 9.21
C VAL A 118 -12.43 3.19 8.85
N TRP A 119 -11.92 4.17 8.11
CA TRP A 119 -12.67 5.34 7.66
C TRP A 119 -13.86 4.92 6.78
N ARG A 120 -13.61 4.02 5.82
CA ARG A 120 -14.66 3.50 4.93
C ARG A 120 -15.70 2.65 5.66
N LEU A 121 -15.29 1.84 6.65
CA LEU A 121 -16.22 1.09 7.52
C LEU A 121 -17.10 2.04 8.34
N GLY A 122 -16.55 3.15 8.81
CA GLY A 122 -17.30 4.19 9.49
C GLY A 122 -18.37 4.84 8.62
N HIS A 123 -18.00 5.20 7.39
CA HIS A 123 -18.92 5.81 6.43
C HIS A 123 -20.02 4.86 5.97
N SER A 124 -19.71 3.56 5.79
CA SER A 124 -20.71 2.56 5.38
C SER A 124 -21.73 2.25 6.46
N LEU A 125 -21.34 2.28 7.74
CA LEU A 125 -22.28 2.05 8.84
C LEU A 125 -23.21 3.27 9.04
N ALA A 126 -22.66 4.48 8.96
CA ALA A 126 -23.44 5.70 9.08
C ALA A 126 -24.48 5.87 7.95
N SER A 127 -24.16 5.41 6.74
CA SER A 127 -25.12 5.41 5.61
C SER A 127 -26.17 4.30 5.75
N GLY A 128 -25.77 3.09 6.16
CA GLY A 128 -26.70 1.98 6.36
C GLY A 128 -27.73 2.20 7.48
N ASP A 129 -27.37 2.88 8.56
CA ASP A 129 -28.31 3.22 9.65
C ASP A 129 -29.38 4.23 9.19
N VAL A 130 -29.02 5.16 8.31
CA VAL A 130 -29.96 6.12 7.71
C VAL A 130 -30.90 5.40 6.75
N ASP A 131 -30.37 4.53 5.89
CA ASP A 131 -31.19 3.72 4.96
C ASP A 131 -32.12 2.74 5.71
N MET A 132 -31.70 2.18 6.85
CA MET A 132 -32.56 1.33 7.68
C MET A 132 -33.75 2.09 8.25
N LEU A 133 -33.53 3.34 8.70
CA LEU A 133 -34.60 4.21 9.20
C LEU A 133 -35.64 4.52 8.11
N PHE A 134 -35.22 4.63 6.84
CA PHE A 134 -36.13 4.81 5.71
C PHE A 134 -36.73 3.49 5.19
N SER A 135 -36.10 2.34 5.45
CA SER A 135 -36.59 1.02 5.01
C SER A 135 -37.70 0.42 5.88
N LEU A 136 -37.88 0.91 7.11
CA LEU A 136 -38.93 0.43 8.04
C LEU A 136 -40.35 0.83 7.62
N GLU A 137 -40.51 1.70 6.62
CA GLU A 137 -41.80 2.18 6.13
C GLU A 137 -42.40 1.39 4.95
N THR A 138 -41.70 0.39 4.40
CA THR A 138 -42.17 -0.33 3.20
C THR A 138 -42.25 -1.84 3.40
N PRO A 139 -43.44 -2.48 3.32
CA PRO A 139 -43.56 -3.94 3.27
C PRO A 139 -43.08 -4.46 1.91
N VAL A 140 -42.10 -5.36 1.92
CA VAL A 140 -41.57 -5.98 0.70
C VAL A 140 -42.39 -7.24 0.36
N PRO A 141 -42.97 -7.38 -0.86
CA PRO A 141 -43.58 -8.62 -1.32
C PRO A 141 -42.51 -9.64 -1.72
N ALA A 142 -42.76 -10.93 -1.46
CA ALA A 142 -41.85 -12.00 -1.85
C ALA A 142 -41.84 -12.22 -3.38
N ALA A 143 -40.65 -12.32 -3.95
CA ALA A 143 -40.43 -12.52 -5.39
C ALA A 143 -40.82 -13.94 -5.86
N PRO A 144 -41.33 -14.10 -7.10
CA PRO A 144 -41.75 -15.39 -7.63
C PRO A 144 -40.57 -16.35 -7.91
N PRO A 145 -40.80 -17.67 -7.87
CA PRO A 145 -39.75 -18.71 -7.85
C PRO A 145 -38.85 -18.77 -9.10
N ASP A 146 -39.29 -18.27 -10.27
CA ASP A 146 -38.49 -18.32 -11.51
C ASP A 146 -37.37 -17.28 -11.55
N GLU A 147 -37.52 -16.14 -10.86
CA GLU A 147 -36.46 -15.13 -10.75
C GLU A 147 -35.35 -15.58 -9.79
N ALA A 148 -35.67 -16.40 -8.78
CA ALA A 148 -34.70 -16.94 -7.83
C ALA A 148 -33.66 -17.86 -8.51
N VAL A 149 -34.06 -18.61 -9.54
CA VAL A 149 -33.17 -19.53 -10.28
C VAL A 149 -32.28 -18.78 -11.27
N ALA A 150 -32.79 -17.71 -11.89
CA ALA A 150 -31.98 -16.82 -12.73
C ALA A 150 -30.98 -16.01 -11.89
N ALA A 151 -31.41 -15.53 -10.72
CA ALA A 151 -30.56 -14.88 -9.72
C ALA A 151 -29.49 -15.84 -9.16
N GLU A 152 -29.79 -17.13 -8.98
CA GLU A 152 -28.78 -18.13 -8.56
C GLU A 152 -27.64 -18.33 -9.60
N ARG A 153 -27.96 -18.20 -10.89
CA ARG A 153 -26.96 -18.30 -11.97
C ARG A 153 -26.15 -17.01 -12.13
N SER A 154 -26.77 -15.84 -11.99
CA SER A 154 -26.06 -14.55 -11.98
C SER A 154 -25.16 -14.41 -10.76
N THR A 155 -25.64 -14.79 -9.57
CA THR A 155 -24.87 -14.79 -8.32
C THR A 155 -23.68 -15.76 -8.36
N ARG A 156 -23.79 -16.95 -8.97
CA ARG A 156 -22.62 -17.83 -9.19
C ARG A 156 -21.56 -17.22 -10.11
N ARG A 157 -21.97 -16.40 -11.08
CA ARG A 157 -21.05 -15.70 -12.00
C ARG A 157 -20.44 -14.44 -11.35
N ALA A 158 -21.21 -13.75 -10.51
CA ALA A 158 -20.77 -12.62 -9.69
C ALA A 158 -19.90 -13.05 -8.49
N SER A 159 -20.08 -14.27 -7.99
CA SER A 159 -19.36 -14.86 -6.84
C SER A 159 -17.83 -14.95 -7.04
N GLY A 160 -17.37 -14.93 -8.29
CA GLY A 160 -15.95 -14.95 -8.65
C GLY A 160 -15.32 -13.58 -8.86
N ALA A 161 -16.11 -12.52 -9.07
CA ALA A 161 -15.59 -11.20 -9.41
C ALA A 161 -15.16 -10.44 -8.15
N ILE A 162 -13.92 -9.96 -8.14
CA ILE A 162 -13.48 -9.02 -7.09
C ILE A 162 -14.23 -7.70 -7.24
N THR A 163 -14.44 -6.98 -6.14
CA THR A 163 -15.11 -5.66 -6.20
C THR A 163 -14.33 -4.70 -7.10
N ALA A 164 -15.02 -3.81 -7.82
CA ALA A 164 -14.39 -2.83 -8.71
C ALA A 164 -13.30 -2.00 -8.00
N ARG A 165 -13.52 -1.72 -6.71
CA ARG A 165 -12.56 -1.04 -5.84
C ARG A 165 -11.29 -1.86 -5.57
N ASN A 166 -11.42 -3.16 -5.30
CA ASN A 166 -10.28 -4.05 -5.11
C ASN A 166 -9.54 -4.27 -6.44
N ALA A 167 -10.27 -4.32 -7.56
CA ALA A 167 -9.69 -4.36 -8.89
C ALA A 167 -8.83 -3.13 -9.18
N TRP A 168 -9.35 -1.92 -8.92
CA TRP A 168 -8.59 -0.67 -9.05
C TRP A 168 -7.37 -0.62 -8.14
N LEU A 169 -7.50 -1.08 -6.89
CA LEU A 169 -6.40 -1.09 -5.94
C LEU A 169 -5.29 -2.07 -6.35
N ILE A 170 -5.65 -3.31 -6.71
CA ILE A 170 -4.69 -4.31 -7.18
C ILE A 170 -4.02 -3.84 -8.48
N GLY A 171 -4.82 -3.34 -9.43
CA GLY A 171 -4.30 -2.80 -10.69
C GLY A 171 -3.35 -1.62 -10.47
N GLY A 172 -3.73 -0.67 -9.61
CA GLY A 172 -2.93 0.51 -9.30
C GLY A 172 -1.60 0.17 -8.61
N ILE A 173 -1.62 -0.72 -7.62
CA ILE A 173 -0.39 -1.17 -6.95
C ILE A 173 0.51 -1.95 -7.92
N THR A 174 -0.08 -2.80 -8.77
CA THR A 174 0.71 -3.53 -9.78
C THR A 174 1.32 -2.59 -10.81
N LEU A 175 0.59 -1.56 -11.24
CA LEU A 175 1.11 -0.55 -12.16
C LEU A 175 2.27 0.22 -11.52
N LEU A 176 2.13 0.62 -10.27
CA LEU A 176 3.21 1.26 -9.52
C LEU A 176 4.44 0.34 -9.45
N LEU A 177 4.25 -0.95 -9.12
CA LEU A 177 5.35 -1.92 -9.09
C LEU A 177 6.05 -2.02 -10.44
N ALA A 178 5.29 -2.08 -11.53
CA ALA A 178 5.83 -2.14 -12.88
C ALA A 178 6.65 -0.88 -13.23
N ILE A 179 6.17 0.31 -12.86
CA ILE A 179 6.90 1.57 -13.06
C ILE A 179 8.23 1.55 -12.32
N VAL A 180 8.23 1.09 -11.05
CA VAL A 180 9.45 1.02 -10.24
C VAL A 180 10.46 0.03 -10.85
N LEU A 181 10.01 -1.16 -11.26
CA LEU A 181 10.88 -2.15 -11.92
C LEU A 181 11.44 -1.63 -13.25
N VAL A 182 10.66 -0.88 -14.02
CA VAL A 182 11.13 -0.25 -15.26
C VAL A 182 12.17 0.84 -14.97
N ALA A 183 11.94 1.65 -13.94
CA ALA A 183 12.88 2.68 -13.51
C ALA A 183 14.20 2.06 -13.04
N ASP A 184 14.14 0.95 -12.30
CA ASP A 184 15.29 0.18 -11.83
C ASP A 184 16.17 -0.30 -12.99
N GLY A 185 15.58 -1.01 -13.96
CA GLY A 185 16.34 -1.45 -15.14
C GLY A 185 16.87 -0.29 -15.99
N ALA A 186 16.11 0.79 -16.09
CA ALA A 186 16.53 1.97 -16.84
C ALA A 186 17.69 2.68 -16.17
N TYR A 187 17.67 2.76 -14.84
CA TYR A 187 18.72 3.32 -14.02
C TYR A 187 20.02 2.53 -14.14
N GLU A 188 19.94 1.21 -14.13
CA GLU A 188 21.09 0.33 -14.38
C GLU A 188 21.60 0.38 -15.83
N GLY A 189 20.93 1.12 -16.72
CA GLY A 189 21.35 1.34 -18.10
C GLY A 189 20.84 0.31 -19.10
N PHE A 190 19.90 -0.56 -18.72
CA PHE A 190 19.28 -1.55 -19.63
C PHE A 190 18.20 -0.94 -20.54
N VAL A 191 18.50 0.18 -21.18
CA VAL A 191 17.63 0.84 -22.16
C VAL A 191 18.06 0.53 -23.61
N PRO A 192 17.19 0.71 -24.61
CA PRO A 192 17.61 0.63 -26.01
C PRO A 192 18.80 1.57 -26.29
N GLY A 193 19.91 1.02 -26.78
CA GLY A 193 21.15 1.76 -27.01
C GLY A 193 22.05 1.95 -25.77
N GLY A 194 21.66 1.37 -24.63
CA GLY A 194 22.45 1.32 -23.39
C GLY A 194 23.27 0.03 -23.26
N ARG A 195 23.27 -0.57 -22.05
CA ARG A 195 23.96 -1.84 -21.79
C ARG A 195 23.41 -2.98 -22.64
N GLU A 196 24.28 -3.95 -22.94
CA GLU A 196 23.90 -5.14 -23.70
C GLU A 196 22.97 -6.04 -22.88
N TRP A 197 21.89 -6.51 -23.51
CA TRP A 197 20.94 -7.41 -22.86
C TRP A 197 21.41 -8.85 -23.10
N SER A 198 21.82 -9.54 -22.05
CA SER A 198 22.33 -10.90 -22.17
C SER A 198 21.76 -11.82 -21.08
N THR A 199 22.05 -13.11 -21.19
CA THR A 199 21.70 -14.10 -20.16
C THR A 199 22.90 -14.48 -19.28
N SER A 200 24.05 -13.83 -19.46
CA SER A 200 25.21 -13.97 -18.58
C SER A 200 25.03 -13.12 -17.33
N GLY A 201 25.60 -13.52 -16.19
CA GLY A 201 25.37 -12.92 -14.87
C GLY A 201 25.29 -11.38 -14.85
N ASP A 202 26.26 -10.72 -15.48
CA ASP A 202 26.36 -9.25 -15.49
C ASP A 202 25.36 -8.54 -16.43
N GLY A 203 24.71 -9.28 -17.33
CA GLY A 203 23.75 -8.77 -18.30
C GLY A 203 22.29 -9.07 -17.98
N LEU A 204 21.99 -9.65 -16.81
CA LEU A 204 20.64 -10.09 -16.43
C LEU A 204 19.70 -8.97 -15.95
N GLY A 205 20.19 -7.73 -15.80
CA GLY A 205 19.38 -6.63 -15.24
C GLY A 205 18.13 -6.29 -16.06
N TRP A 206 18.08 -6.62 -17.35
CA TRP A 206 16.86 -6.46 -18.17
C TRP A 206 15.67 -7.34 -17.70
N LEU A 207 15.91 -8.37 -16.87
CA LEU A 207 14.86 -9.25 -16.34
C LEU A 207 13.79 -8.49 -15.55
N VAL A 208 14.10 -7.32 -15.00
CA VAL A 208 13.12 -6.46 -14.31
C VAL A 208 11.95 -6.07 -15.22
N TYR A 209 12.19 -5.87 -16.52
CA TYR A 209 11.14 -5.58 -17.50
C TYR A 209 10.26 -6.81 -17.74
N LEU A 210 10.85 -8.00 -17.77
CA LEU A 210 10.11 -9.25 -17.89
C LEU A 210 9.23 -9.47 -16.66
N PHE A 211 9.76 -9.24 -15.45
CA PHE A 211 8.98 -9.31 -14.22
C PHE A 211 7.84 -8.29 -14.18
N ALA A 212 8.08 -7.06 -14.64
CA ALA A 212 7.05 -6.04 -14.75
C ALA A 212 5.91 -6.48 -15.71
N ALA A 213 6.26 -7.01 -16.89
CA ALA A 213 5.30 -7.50 -17.86
C ALA A 213 4.49 -8.70 -17.31
N VAL A 214 5.16 -9.67 -16.68
CA VAL A 214 4.51 -10.82 -16.05
C VAL A 214 3.55 -10.37 -14.95
N ALA A 215 3.97 -9.47 -14.07
CA ALA A 215 3.12 -8.94 -13.00
C ALA A 215 1.86 -8.26 -13.56
N LEU A 216 2.01 -7.41 -14.59
CA LEU A 216 0.88 -6.74 -15.26
C LEU A 216 -0.09 -7.72 -15.93
N ILE A 217 0.41 -8.74 -16.65
CA ILE A 217 -0.42 -9.75 -17.30
C ILE A 217 -1.20 -10.57 -16.26
N VAL A 218 -0.53 -10.98 -15.19
CA VAL A 218 -1.15 -11.76 -14.11
C VAL A 218 -2.18 -10.90 -13.37
N ALA A 219 -1.87 -9.64 -13.08
CA ALA A 219 -2.82 -8.72 -12.45
C ALA A 219 -4.02 -8.42 -13.33
N ALA A 220 -3.83 -8.19 -14.63
CA ALA A 220 -4.94 -8.03 -15.58
C ALA A 220 -5.87 -9.25 -15.50
N ARG A 221 -5.34 -10.47 -15.44
CA ARG A 221 -6.15 -11.68 -15.26
C ARG A 221 -6.76 -11.84 -13.87
N ALA A 222 -6.06 -11.39 -12.84
CA ALA A 222 -6.52 -11.43 -11.46
C ALA A 222 -7.73 -10.49 -11.24
N VAL A 223 -7.69 -9.32 -11.88
CA VAL A 223 -8.77 -8.31 -11.84
C VAL A 223 -10.09 -8.85 -12.39
N HIS A 224 -10.04 -9.75 -13.37
CA HIS A 224 -11.24 -10.40 -13.94
C HIS A 224 -11.75 -11.60 -13.11
N GLY A 225 -11.34 -11.72 -11.83
CA GLY A 225 -11.93 -12.67 -10.88
C GLY A 225 -11.40 -14.10 -10.94
N ARG A 226 -10.28 -14.36 -11.63
CA ARG A 226 -9.68 -15.70 -11.67
C ARG A 226 -8.95 -15.98 -10.36
N ARG A 227 -9.52 -16.81 -9.48
CA ARG A 227 -8.89 -17.23 -8.20
C ARG A 227 -7.45 -17.76 -8.38
N LEU A 228 -7.19 -18.49 -9.46
CA LEU A 228 -5.83 -18.96 -9.78
C LEU A 228 -4.88 -17.80 -10.08
N ALA A 229 -5.33 -16.79 -10.83
CA ALA A 229 -4.52 -15.61 -11.14
C ALA A 229 -4.28 -14.74 -9.91
N MET A 230 -5.25 -14.61 -9.00
CA MET A 230 -5.05 -13.94 -7.71
C MET A 230 -3.99 -14.65 -6.85
N ARG A 231 -4.02 -15.99 -6.80
CA ARG A 231 -2.98 -16.78 -6.10
C ARG A 231 -1.61 -16.65 -6.77
N ALA A 232 -1.57 -16.68 -8.09
CA ALA A 232 -0.35 -16.46 -8.86
C ALA A 232 0.22 -15.06 -8.63
N LEU A 233 -0.64 -14.04 -8.53
CA LEU A 233 -0.21 -12.66 -8.26
C LEU A 233 0.41 -12.53 -6.86
N ILE A 234 -0.16 -13.20 -5.86
CA ILE A 234 0.45 -13.29 -4.52
C ILE A 234 1.83 -13.95 -4.61
N ALA A 235 1.95 -15.08 -5.32
CA ALA A 235 3.22 -15.78 -5.45
C ALA A 235 4.29 -14.92 -6.15
N VAL A 236 3.95 -14.29 -7.27
CA VAL A 236 4.83 -13.37 -8.01
C VAL A 236 5.27 -12.21 -7.11
N ALA A 237 4.31 -11.58 -6.42
CA ALA A 237 4.60 -10.47 -5.52
C ALA A 237 5.50 -10.88 -4.34
N LEU A 238 5.33 -12.07 -3.77
CA LEU A 238 6.21 -12.56 -2.71
C LEU A 238 7.62 -12.91 -3.22
N ILE A 239 7.74 -13.47 -4.42
CA ILE A 239 9.04 -13.70 -5.05
C ILE A 239 9.77 -12.38 -5.27
N LEU A 240 9.08 -11.37 -5.83
CA LEU A 240 9.66 -10.05 -6.05
C LEU A 240 10.00 -9.32 -4.74
N PHE A 241 9.20 -9.50 -3.69
CA PHE A 241 9.54 -8.99 -2.37
C PHE A 241 10.86 -9.56 -1.87
N VAL A 242 11.00 -10.89 -1.88
CA VAL A 242 12.23 -11.56 -1.44
C VAL A 242 13.41 -11.13 -2.30
N GLU A 243 13.27 -11.23 -3.62
CA GLU A 243 14.34 -10.90 -4.54
C GLU A 243 14.76 -9.43 -4.39
N ARG A 244 13.84 -8.46 -4.41
CA ARG A 244 14.19 -7.05 -4.27
C ARG A 244 14.73 -6.68 -2.88
N SER A 245 14.30 -7.37 -1.82
CA SER A 245 14.85 -7.18 -0.47
C SER A 245 16.26 -7.74 -0.30
N PHE A 246 16.62 -8.82 -1.00
CA PHE A 246 17.91 -9.49 -0.80
C PHE A 246 18.95 -9.24 -1.89
N SER A 247 18.54 -8.86 -3.10
CA SER A 247 19.45 -8.57 -4.22
C SER A 247 20.50 -7.52 -3.90
N PRO A 248 20.20 -6.40 -3.20
CA PRO A 248 21.24 -5.44 -2.85
C PRO A 248 22.34 -6.01 -1.95
N PHE A 249 21.99 -6.92 -1.04
CA PHE A 249 22.97 -7.57 -0.17
C PHE A 249 23.79 -8.61 -0.92
N ALA A 250 23.15 -9.38 -1.82
CA ALA A 250 23.85 -10.38 -2.63
C ALA A 250 24.84 -9.72 -3.61
N LEU A 251 24.45 -8.59 -4.19
CA LEU A 251 25.23 -7.85 -5.18
C LEU A 251 26.20 -6.84 -4.55
N HIS A 252 26.19 -6.68 -3.22
CA HIS A 252 26.97 -5.66 -2.51
C HIS A 252 26.72 -4.25 -3.08
N GLU A 253 25.47 -3.97 -3.42
CA GLU A 253 25.05 -2.71 -4.02
C GLU A 253 25.21 -1.57 -3.01
N GLN A 254 25.87 -0.49 -3.43
CA GLN A 254 26.16 0.67 -2.60
C GLN A 254 25.58 1.96 -3.19
N ASP A 255 25.09 1.92 -4.42
CA ASP A 255 24.44 3.06 -5.03
C ASP A 255 23.12 3.36 -4.29
N PRO A 256 22.99 4.56 -3.68
CA PRO A 256 21.80 4.93 -2.95
C PRO A 256 20.53 4.86 -3.82
N ILE A 257 20.60 5.26 -5.09
CA ILE A 257 19.41 5.29 -5.94
C ILE A 257 18.95 3.86 -6.25
N ALA A 258 19.88 2.95 -6.55
CA ALA A 258 19.58 1.54 -6.75
C ALA A 258 19.00 0.91 -5.48
N LEU A 259 19.61 1.15 -4.31
CA LEU A 259 19.10 0.70 -3.02
C LEU A 259 17.66 1.18 -2.77
N GLY A 260 17.37 2.43 -3.12
CA GLY A 260 16.04 3.02 -3.02
C GLY A 260 15.02 2.33 -3.91
N LEU A 261 15.36 2.10 -5.18
CA LEU A 261 14.48 1.43 -6.14
C LEU A 261 14.19 -0.01 -5.72
N HIS A 262 15.19 -0.74 -5.25
CA HIS A 262 15.03 -2.07 -4.65
C HIS A 262 14.11 -2.06 -3.43
N ALA A 263 14.30 -1.12 -2.49
CA ALA A 263 13.45 -1.01 -1.30
C ALA A 263 11.99 -0.67 -1.66
N VAL A 264 11.77 0.32 -2.54
CA VAL A 264 10.42 0.66 -3.02
C VAL A 264 9.78 -0.55 -3.71
N ALA A 265 10.50 -1.23 -4.59
CA ALA A 265 9.99 -2.42 -5.28
C ALA A 265 9.59 -3.52 -4.30
N ALA A 266 10.38 -3.75 -3.24
CA ALA A 266 10.04 -4.69 -2.18
C ALA A 266 8.76 -4.30 -1.44
N PHE A 267 8.64 -3.04 -0.99
CA PHE A 267 7.44 -2.59 -0.27
C PHE A 267 6.17 -2.64 -1.13
N VAL A 268 6.25 -2.21 -2.38
CA VAL A 268 5.11 -2.25 -3.30
C VAL A 268 4.71 -3.70 -3.61
N SER A 269 5.70 -4.60 -3.74
CA SER A 269 5.45 -6.03 -3.89
C SER A 269 4.74 -6.63 -2.67
N LEU A 270 5.19 -6.31 -1.46
CA LEU A 270 4.52 -6.77 -0.24
C LEU A 270 3.09 -6.21 -0.13
N ALA A 271 2.90 -4.93 -0.43
CA ALA A 271 1.59 -4.29 -0.46
C ALA A 271 0.66 -4.98 -1.47
N LEU A 272 1.17 -5.35 -2.65
CA LEU A 272 0.42 -6.10 -3.66
C LEU A 272 0.00 -7.48 -3.16
N ALA A 273 0.90 -8.21 -2.50
CA ALA A 273 0.59 -9.52 -1.92
C ALA A 273 -0.53 -9.42 -0.86
N LEU A 274 -0.42 -8.44 0.05
CA LEU A 274 -1.41 -8.22 1.12
C LEU A 274 -2.76 -7.76 0.55
N ALA A 275 -2.76 -6.82 -0.39
CA ALA A 275 -3.96 -6.35 -1.09
C ALA A 275 -4.69 -7.52 -1.78
N THR A 276 -3.94 -8.33 -2.54
CA THR A 276 -4.49 -9.48 -3.25
C THR A 276 -5.02 -10.54 -2.27
N ALA A 277 -4.30 -10.84 -1.19
CA ALA A 277 -4.76 -11.76 -0.16
C ALA A 277 -6.02 -11.27 0.55
N SER A 278 -6.11 -9.95 0.81
CA SER A 278 -7.30 -9.35 1.42
C SER A 278 -8.52 -9.44 0.52
N ALA A 279 -8.34 -9.25 -0.80
CA ALA A 279 -9.40 -9.37 -1.79
C ALA A 279 -9.90 -10.82 -1.93
N ILE A 280 -9.03 -11.83 -1.80
CA ILE A 280 -9.45 -13.24 -1.75
C ILE A 280 -10.31 -13.54 -0.51
N ARG A 281 -9.95 -12.99 0.66
CA ARG A 281 -10.67 -13.22 1.92
C ARG A 281 -11.99 -12.44 2.03
N GLY A 282 -12.12 -11.33 1.32
CA GLY A 282 -13.27 -10.42 1.40
C GLY A 282 -14.59 -10.97 0.87
N GLY A 283 -14.57 -12.03 0.05
CA GLY A 283 -15.78 -12.59 -0.57
C GLY A 283 -16.49 -11.63 -1.54
N PRO A 284 -17.42 -12.13 -2.38
CA PRO A 284 -18.29 -11.30 -3.21
C PRO A 284 -19.24 -10.46 -2.34
N ALA A 285 -19.51 -9.22 -2.74
CA ALA A 285 -20.44 -8.33 -2.05
C ALA A 285 -21.89 -8.86 -2.14
N PRO A 286 -22.75 -8.61 -1.13
CA PRO A 286 -24.18 -8.87 -1.26
C PRO A 286 -24.73 -8.02 -2.40
N GLU A 287 -25.50 -8.64 -3.29
CA GLU A 287 -26.17 -7.98 -4.41
C GLU A 287 -27.12 -6.91 -3.84
N GLN A 288 -26.86 -5.63 -4.12
CA GLN A 288 -27.84 -4.57 -3.84
C GLN A 288 -29.04 -4.83 -4.77
N ALA A 289 -30.15 -5.24 -4.18
CA ALA A 289 -31.40 -5.43 -4.89
C ALA A 289 -31.78 -4.12 -5.59
N SER A 290 -31.72 -4.11 -6.93
CA SER A 290 -32.20 -3.01 -7.75
C SER A 290 -33.72 -2.92 -7.60
N VAL A 291 -34.20 -1.83 -7.00
CA VAL A 291 -35.63 -1.51 -6.93
C VAL A 291 -36.11 -1.20 -8.37
N PRO A 292 -37.12 -1.93 -8.91
CA PRO A 292 -37.68 -1.60 -10.21
C PRO A 292 -38.42 -0.27 -10.13
N THR A 293 -38.08 0.66 -11.01
CA THR A 293 -38.81 1.92 -11.19
C THR A 293 -40.25 1.64 -11.61
N LEU A 294 -41.20 1.95 -10.72
CA LEU A 294 -42.64 1.97 -10.98
C LEU A 294 -43.01 3.27 -11.72
N GLU A 295 -42.69 3.34 -13.02
CA GLU A 295 -43.26 4.35 -13.91
C GLU A 295 -43.77 3.66 -15.19
N ALA A 296 -44.93 2.99 -15.08
CA ALA A 296 -45.86 2.72 -16.18
C ALA A 296 -47.08 1.95 -15.64
N ALA A 297 -48.05 2.67 -15.06
CA ALA A 297 -49.44 2.25 -14.95
C ALA A 297 -50.34 3.49 -14.85
#